data_AF-A0A1Z8ULT4-F1
#
_entry.id   AF-A0A1Z8ULT4-F1
#
_cell.length_a   1.000
_cell.length_b   1.000
_cell.length_c   1.000
_cell.angle_alpha   90.00
_cell.angle_beta   90.00
_cell.angle_gamma   90.00
#
_symmetry.space_group_name_H-M   'P 1'
#
loop_
_entity.id
_entity.type
_entity.pdbx_description
1 polymer ?
#
loop_
_entity_poly.entity_id
_entity_poly.type
_entity_poly.pdbx_seq_one_letter_code
_entity_poly.pdbx_strand_id
1 'polypeptide(L)'
;MIKYHITLLILLPFFQVLSQENRFEVKTNIVVGKNTEFWKAAGSDHLFYHSLKPAGQYLLKRMKATNSHHYLRSHHTFNKDIKHGVIRGQNVYSEDRNGNPIYNFSNVNEVFKSYVKNGIKPIVEYDYFPEALTRIEDDVSRGNDEGMSMINSGPNNWKKWSDLMKAATQNFIDEFGIEEVRSWYFEVWNEPDGWPEEQWYVFYKMYDVFVDAVTSVDSRLRVGGPACYHEYFLKPFLNHVVNGTNYVTGKKGSRIDFISYHIYGLSGKWLNNEPHIQPQVQRFSQSILWLKRLLKSYPSLKGTEFHLNEWGLSSNYYRTVSEYPDLEYRNSISSALFLFKLVDALYQIEDYYNFPTSMLLYWGFSWEADEDDFFKGKRELLTAGNTPKPIQTGFEMLAKLQPERIKVVKYKKVSRLGLIATQSEEKIVLLVYNYEESDGEQVTGNDIINIQLSGLNEKQDYRVESIQLDSENNNTYQTWLSMGSPDSSRSTNLEPLEKAASIDVTESFDLITNEHGKTNFKLNLKRRSAQILVIKSK
;
A
#
# COMPACT_ATOMS: atom_id res chain seq x y z
N MET A 1 70.57 47.35 3.00
CA MET A 1 69.24 46.79 2.64
C MET A 1 68.80 45.86 3.77
N ILE A 2 67.89 46.32 4.65
CA ILE A 2 67.28 45.49 5.70
C ILE A 2 65.89 45.10 5.17
N LYS A 3 65.66 43.81 4.93
CA LYS A 3 64.34 43.28 4.55
C LYS A 3 63.60 42.86 5.81
N TYR A 4 62.49 43.52 6.11
CA TYR A 4 61.52 43.05 7.10
C TYR A 4 60.62 41.99 6.46
N HIS A 5 60.44 40.85 7.13
CA HIS A 5 59.39 39.89 6.80
C HIS A 5 58.22 40.14 7.75
N ILE A 6 57.09 40.56 7.18
CA ILE A 6 55.81 40.66 7.89
C ILE A 6 55.07 39.34 7.65
N THR A 7 54.96 38.53 8.69
CA THR A 7 54.14 37.31 8.67
C THR A 7 52.71 37.71 8.99
N LEU A 8 51.83 37.65 7.98
CA LEU A 8 50.40 37.92 8.14
C LEU A 8 49.73 36.68 8.77
N LEU A 9 49.33 36.77 10.03
CA LEU A 9 48.57 35.71 10.71
C LEU A 9 47.10 35.83 10.31
N ILE A 10 46.62 34.91 9.46
CA ILE A 10 45.20 34.81 9.12
C ILE A 10 44.52 33.93 10.17
N LEU A 11 43.81 34.56 11.12
CA LEU A 11 42.91 33.88 12.05
C LEU A 11 41.58 33.60 11.32
N LEU A 12 41.40 32.36 10.86
CA LEU A 12 40.10 31.86 10.39
C LEU A 12 39.23 31.53 11.61
N PRO A 13 38.06 32.18 11.79
CA PRO A 13 37.14 31.81 12.85
C PRO A 13 36.53 30.44 12.54
N PHE A 14 36.87 29.44 13.36
CA PHE A 14 36.14 28.17 13.40
C PHE A 14 34.74 28.43 13.96
N PHE A 15 33.78 28.66 13.09
CA PHE A 15 32.38 28.48 13.46
C PHE A 15 32.16 26.98 13.69
N GLN A 16 32.09 26.56 14.96
CA GLN A 16 31.49 25.28 15.29
C GLN A 16 30.03 25.34 14.86
N VAL A 17 29.74 24.79 13.67
CA VAL A 17 28.39 24.40 13.32
C VAL A 17 28.01 23.34 14.34
N LEU A 18 27.21 23.72 15.35
CA LEU A 18 26.56 22.77 16.25
C LEU A 18 25.65 21.90 15.36
N SER A 19 26.20 20.77 14.91
CA SER A 19 25.44 19.75 14.19
C SER A 19 24.27 19.36 15.07
N GLN A 20 23.04 19.57 14.57
CA GLN A 20 21.85 19.15 15.29
C GLN A 20 21.92 17.65 15.55
N GLU A 21 21.70 17.26 16.80
CA GLU A 21 21.73 15.88 17.24
C GLU A 21 20.61 15.08 16.58
N ASN A 22 20.90 13.83 16.22
CA ASN A 22 19.88 12.88 15.75
C ASN A 22 18.99 12.48 16.95
N ARG A 23 18.06 13.35 17.32
CA ARG A 23 17.21 13.20 18.52
C ARG A 23 15.73 13.17 18.18
N PHE A 24 15.02 12.25 18.82
CA PHE A 24 13.56 12.18 18.87
C PHE A 24 13.09 12.32 20.32
N GLU A 25 12.07 13.14 20.55
CA GLU A 25 11.30 13.14 21.80
C GLU A 25 9.91 12.54 21.52
N VAL A 26 9.56 11.49 22.26
CA VAL A 26 8.24 10.86 22.24
C VAL A 26 7.48 11.29 23.50
N LYS A 27 6.32 11.93 23.30
CA LYS A 27 5.46 12.41 24.40
C LYS A 27 4.28 11.46 24.55
N THR A 28 4.40 10.51 25.49
CA THR A 28 3.45 9.40 25.67
C THR A 28 2.10 9.86 26.20
N ASN A 29 2.06 11.00 26.87
CA ASN A 29 0.83 11.62 27.35
C ASN A 29 0.12 12.51 26.30
N ILE A 30 0.60 12.55 25.05
CA ILE A 30 -0.02 13.34 23.97
C ILE A 30 -0.39 12.42 22.81
N VAL A 31 -1.67 12.05 22.74
CA VAL A 31 -2.26 11.36 21.59
C VAL A 31 -2.49 12.37 20.47
N VAL A 32 -2.01 12.06 19.26
CA VAL A 32 -2.16 12.92 18.06
C VAL A 32 -3.21 12.40 17.08
N GLY A 33 -3.58 11.13 17.17
CA GLY A 33 -4.59 10.53 16.31
C GLY A 33 -4.73 9.04 16.54
N LYS A 34 -5.67 8.41 15.83
CA LYS A 34 -5.79 6.95 15.82
C LYS A 34 -4.81 6.34 14.83
N ASN A 35 -4.32 5.15 15.13
CA ASN A 35 -3.76 4.25 14.14
C ASN A 35 -4.92 3.52 13.48
N THR A 36 -5.33 4.00 12.30
CA THR A 36 -6.44 3.42 11.54
C THR A 36 -6.05 2.14 10.79
N GLU A 37 -4.78 1.75 10.85
CA GLU A 37 -4.23 0.58 10.16
C GLU A 37 -4.48 0.61 8.64
N PHE A 38 -4.55 1.81 8.05
CA PHE A 38 -4.95 2.04 6.65
C PHE A 38 -4.09 1.30 5.61
N TRP A 39 -2.88 0.85 5.98
CA TRP A 39 -1.99 0.06 5.13
C TRP A 39 -2.33 -1.43 5.07
N LYS A 40 -3.29 -1.93 5.83
CA LYS A 40 -3.66 -3.35 5.86
C LYS A 40 -4.46 -3.75 4.61
N ALA A 41 -3.91 -3.51 3.44
CA ALA A 41 -4.55 -3.78 2.16
C ALA A 41 -3.53 -4.20 1.10
N ALA A 42 -3.89 -5.19 0.31
CA ALA A 42 -3.12 -5.62 -0.85
C ALA A 42 -4.00 -5.84 -2.08
N GLY A 43 -3.40 -6.09 -3.24
CA GLY A 43 -4.14 -6.35 -4.46
C GLY A 43 -3.40 -7.20 -5.47
N SER A 44 -4.10 -7.57 -6.54
CA SER A 44 -3.63 -8.54 -7.53
C SER A 44 -4.30 -8.30 -8.89
N ASP A 45 -3.53 -8.44 -9.97
CA ASP A 45 -4.06 -8.53 -11.34
C ASP A 45 -4.94 -9.78 -11.55
N HIS A 46 -4.92 -10.73 -10.63
CA HIS A 46 -5.51 -12.06 -10.78
C HIS A 46 -6.50 -12.34 -9.66
N LEU A 47 -7.81 -12.17 -9.92
CA LEU A 47 -8.84 -12.51 -8.94
C LEU A 47 -8.83 -14.00 -8.60
N PHE A 48 -8.83 -14.86 -9.63
CA PHE A 48 -9.02 -16.30 -9.46
C PHE A 48 -7.72 -17.07 -9.21
N TYR A 49 -6.75 -16.91 -10.11
CA TYR A 49 -5.68 -17.89 -10.25
C TYR A 49 -4.79 -18.02 -9.02
N HIS A 50 -4.29 -16.91 -8.48
CA HIS A 50 -3.40 -16.97 -7.32
C HIS A 50 -4.18 -17.18 -6.02
N SER A 51 -5.36 -16.56 -5.89
CA SER A 51 -6.17 -16.63 -4.67
C SER A 51 -6.55 -18.06 -4.26
N LEU A 52 -6.85 -18.94 -5.23
CA LEU A 52 -7.32 -20.31 -4.95
C LEU A 52 -6.19 -21.35 -4.93
N LYS A 53 -4.98 -21.00 -5.36
CA LYS A 53 -3.82 -21.91 -5.32
C LYS A 53 -3.26 -22.09 -3.91
N PRO A 54 -2.50 -23.17 -3.65
CA PRO A 54 -1.90 -23.41 -2.34
C PRO A 54 -1.10 -22.23 -1.77
N ALA A 55 -0.33 -21.50 -2.58
CA ALA A 55 0.45 -20.36 -2.09
C ALA A 55 -0.43 -19.16 -1.70
N GLY A 56 -1.45 -18.83 -2.51
CA GLY A 56 -2.42 -17.79 -2.14
C GLY A 56 -3.23 -18.16 -0.89
N GLN A 57 -3.63 -19.43 -0.76
CA GLN A 57 -4.28 -19.93 0.46
C GLN A 57 -3.36 -19.87 1.68
N TYR A 58 -2.06 -20.13 1.51
CA TYR A 58 -1.07 -19.93 2.56
C TYR A 58 -0.96 -18.44 2.92
N LEU A 59 -0.86 -17.55 1.93
CA LEU A 59 -0.78 -16.10 2.14
C LEU A 59 -1.98 -15.58 2.93
N LEU A 60 -3.20 -15.96 2.55
CA LEU A 60 -4.42 -15.55 3.28
C LEU A 60 -4.42 -16.02 4.74
N LYS A 61 -3.98 -17.26 5.01
CA LYS A 61 -3.84 -17.76 6.38
C LYS A 61 -2.77 -17.01 7.17
N ARG A 62 -1.65 -16.68 6.53
CA ARG A 62 -0.57 -15.88 7.14
C ARG A 62 -1.05 -14.46 7.43
N MET A 63 -1.76 -13.83 6.51
CA MET A 63 -2.38 -12.51 6.70
C MET A 63 -3.29 -12.49 7.93
N LYS A 64 -4.15 -13.51 8.07
CA LYS A 64 -4.99 -13.70 9.27
C LYS A 64 -4.16 -13.87 10.53
N ALA A 65 -3.20 -14.80 10.53
CA ALA A 65 -2.41 -15.15 11.71
C ALA A 65 -1.55 -13.98 12.21
N THR A 66 -1.06 -13.16 11.29
CA THR A 66 -0.20 -12.00 11.59
C THR A 66 -0.98 -10.69 11.69
N ASN A 67 -2.29 -10.71 11.40
CA ASN A 67 -3.14 -9.52 11.33
C ASN A 67 -2.56 -8.41 10.42
N SER A 68 -1.89 -8.81 9.34
CA SER A 68 -1.13 -7.89 8.47
C SER A 68 -1.97 -7.23 7.39
N HIS A 69 -3.10 -7.83 7.01
CA HIS A 69 -3.99 -7.32 5.96
C HIS A 69 -5.46 -7.56 6.34
N HIS A 70 -6.33 -6.64 5.91
CA HIS A 70 -7.79 -6.66 6.11
C HIS A 70 -8.56 -6.47 4.82
N TYR A 71 -7.95 -5.94 3.76
CA TYR A 71 -8.60 -5.74 2.46
C TYR A 71 -7.80 -6.35 1.32
N LEU A 72 -8.52 -6.89 0.32
CA LEU A 72 -7.95 -7.30 -0.96
C LEU A 72 -8.76 -6.75 -2.13
N ARG A 73 -8.06 -6.16 -3.11
CA ARG A 73 -8.62 -5.70 -4.41
C ARG A 73 -8.08 -6.57 -5.52
N SER A 74 -8.88 -6.88 -6.53
CA SER A 74 -8.39 -7.52 -7.76
C SER A 74 -9.18 -7.06 -8.96
N HIS A 75 -8.52 -7.07 -10.11
CA HIS A 75 -9.17 -6.83 -11.39
C HIS A 75 -9.92 -8.08 -11.88
N HIS A 76 -10.69 -7.89 -12.95
CA HIS A 76 -11.36 -8.90 -13.74
C HIS A 76 -12.48 -9.64 -12.99
N THR A 77 -13.28 -8.90 -12.22
CA THR A 77 -14.40 -9.48 -11.47
C THR A 77 -15.46 -10.11 -12.37
N PHE A 78 -15.73 -9.53 -13.53
CA PHE A 78 -16.84 -9.93 -14.40
C PHE A 78 -16.43 -10.47 -15.78
N ASN A 79 -15.25 -10.11 -16.28
CA ASN A 79 -14.82 -10.52 -17.62
C ASN A 79 -13.91 -11.76 -17.60
N LYS A 80 -13.96 -12.54 -18.67
CA LYS A 80 -12.93 -13.54 -18.94
C LYS A 80 -11.66 -12.86 -19.41
N ASP A 81 -10.53 -13.24 -18.83
CA ASP A 81 -9.22 -12.79 -19.27
C ASP A 81 -8.16 -13.86 -19.04
N ILE A 82 -7.25 -14.00 -20.01
CA ILE A 82 -6.07 -14.84 -19.92
C ILE A 82 -4.85 -14.02 -20.38
N LYS A 83 -3.83 -13.92 -19.55
CA LYS A 83 -2.57 -13.24 -19.88
C LYS A 83 -1.39 -14.11 -19.47
N HIS A 84 -0.41 -14.25 -20.35
CA HIS A 84 0.77 -15.12 -20.15
C HIS A 84 0.42 -16.58 -19.74
N GLY A 85 -0.68 -17.12 -20.28
CA GLY A 85 -1.15 -18.48 -19.95
C GLY A 85 -1.87 -18.60 -18.61
N VAL A 86 -2.10 -17.48 -17.90
CA VAL A 86 -2.75 -17.43 -16.59
C VAL A 86 -4.15 -16.83 -16.72
N ILE A 87 -5.16 -17.54 -16.17
CA ILE A 87 -6.54 -17.04 -16.11
C ILE A 87 -6.62 -15.93 -15.06
N ARG A 88 -6.85 -14.69 -15.48
CA ARG A 88 -7.01 -13.55 -14.55
C ARG A 88 -8.46 -13.36 -14.13
N GLY A 89 -9.36 -13.56 -15.10
CA GLY A 89 -10.79 -13.32 -14.99
C GLY A 89 -11.65 -14.47 -15.53
N GLN A 90 -12.91 -14.56 -15.11
CA GLN A 90 -13.90 -15.49 -15.63
C GLN A 90 -15.20 -14.77 -15.95
N ASN A 91 -15.87 -15.21 -17.02
CA ASN A 91 -17.09 -14.55 -17.49
C ASN A 91 -18.27 -14.86 -16.57
N VAL A 92 -18.88 -13.84 -15.98
CA VAL A 92 -20.03 -14.00 -15.04
C VAL A 92 -21.40 -13.84 -15.72
N TYR A 93 -21.42 -13.45 -16.99
CA TYR A 93 -22.63 -13.09 -17.72
C TYR A 93 -22.68 -13.73 -19.11
N SER A 94 -23.80 -14.34 -19.43
CA SER A 94 -24.15 -14.82 -20.77
C SER A 94 -25.63 -14.58 -21.04
N GLU A 95 -26.11 -14.97 -22.22
CA GLU A 95 -27.52 -14.83 -22.57
C GLU A 95 -28.08 -16.16 -23.07
N ASP A 96 -29.35 -16.42 -22.75
CA ASP A 96 -30.08 -17.54 -23.35
C ASP A 96 -30.42 -17.25 -24.83
N ARG A 97 -31.10 -18.20 -25.50
CA ARG A 97 -31.49 -18.06 -26.91
C ARG A 97 -32.47 -16.90 -27.18
N ASN A 98 -33.13 -16.38 -26.14
CA ASN A 98 -34.07 -15.27 -26.21
C ASN A 98 -33.42 -13.92 -25.83
N GLY A 99 -32.12 -13.91 -25.51
CA GLY A 99 -31.41 -12.72 -25.06
C GLY A 99 -31.63 -12.35 -23.59
N ASN A 100 -32.20 -13.28 -22.79
CA ASN A 100 -32.35 -13.08 -21.35
C ASN A 100 -31.01 -13.32 -20.65
N PRO A 101 -30.69 -12.52 -19.62
CA PRO A 101 -29.42 -12.64 -18.91
C PRO A 101 -29.34 -13.94 -18.10
N ILE A 102 -28.18 -14.60 -18.17
CA ILE A 102 -27.78 -15.73 -17.33
C ILE A 102 -26.54 -15.30 -16.54
N TYR A 103 -26.66 -15.30 -15.21
CA TYR A 103 -25.59 -14.93 -14.30
C TYR A 103 -24.94 -16.17 -13.67
N ASN A 104 -23.61 -16.18 -13.56
CA ASN A 104 -22.86 -17.17 -12.81
C ASN A 104 -21.77 -16.50 -11.97
N PHE A 105 -22.04 -16.35 -10.67
CA PHE A 105 -21.12 -15.75 -9.71
C PHE A 105 -20.35 -16.78 -8.86
N SER A 106 -20.49 -18.09 -9.14
CA SER A 106 -19.97 -19.16 -8.26
C SER A 106 -18.48 -19.01 -7.95
N ASN A 107 -17.68 -18.68 -8.97
CA ASN A 107 -16.23 -18.61 -8.84
C ASN A 107 -15.80 -17.35 -8.08
N VAL A 108 -16.49 -16.21 -8.30
CA VAL A 108 -16.24 -14.98 -7.55
C VAL A 108 -16.59 -15.19 -6.08
N ASN A 109 -17.74 -15.85 -5.81
CA ASN A 109 -18.15 -16.20 -4.47
C ASN A 109 -17.13 -17.14 -3.79
N GLU A 110 -16.54 -18.10 -4.51
CA GLU A 110 -15.51 -18.99 -3.94
C GLU A 110 -14.25 -18.22 -3.51
N VAL A 111 -13.78 -17.27 -4.34
CA VAL A 111 -12.65 -16.40 -3.99
C VAL A 111 -12.98 -15.54 -2.76
N PHE A 112 -14.14 -14.87 -2.75
CA PHE A 112 -14.52 -14.00 -1.65
C PHE A 112 -14.82 -14.79 -0.36
N LYS A 113 -15.32 -16.02 -0.43
CA LYS A 113 -15.40 -16.95 0.72
C LYS A 113 -14.03 -17.21 1.32
N SER A 114 -13.02 -17.41 0.47
CA SER A 114 -11.65 -17.58 0.93
C SER A 114 -11.13 -16.32 1.65
N TYR A 115 -11.43 -15.13 1.13
CA TYR A 115 -11.06 -13.86 1.76
C TYR A 115 -11.74 -13.70 3.13
N VAL A 116 -13.07 -13.77 3.17
CA VAL A 116 -13.87 -13.54 4.39
C VAL A 116 -13.52 -14.55 5.49
N LYS A 117 -13.32 -15.83 5.14
CA LYS A 117 -12.88 -16.88 6.09
C LYS A 117 -11.56 -16.53 6.79
N ASN A 118 -10.71 -15.75 6.11
CA ASN A 118 -9.42 -15.30 6.62
C ASN A 118 -9.45 -13.87 7.19
N GLY A 119 -10.63 -13.28 7.40
CA GLY A 119 -10.78 -11.92 7.93
C GLY A 119 -10.41 -10.83 6.93
N ILE A 120 -10.37 -11.18 5.64
CA ILE A 120 -10.11 -10.26 4.54
C ILE A 120 -11.43 -9.85 3.89
N LYS A 121 -11.59 -8.56 3.68
CA LYS A 121 -12.75 -7.96 3.04
C LYS A 121 -12.42 -7.62 1.57
N PRO A 122 -13.23 -8.06 0.62
CA PRO A 122 -13.13 -7.60 -0.76
C PRO A 122 -13.26 -6.08 -0.87
N ILE A 123 -12.40 -5.49 -1.70
CA ILE A 123 -12.69 -4.24 -2.41
C ILE A 123 -13.14 -4.68 -3.79
N VAL A 124 -14.44 -4.60 -4.04
CA VAL A 124 -15.04 -5.16 -5.26
C VAL A 124 -14.97 -4.14 -6.37
N GLU A 125 -14.14 -4.43 -7.37
CA GLU A 125 -14.04 -3.65 -8.59
C GLU A 125 -15.04 -4.18 -9.62
N TYR A 126 -15.96 -3.35 -10.09
CA TYR A 126 -16.96 -3.74 -11.10
C TYR A 126 -16.35 -3.58 -12.49
N ASP A 127 -15.53 -4.56 -12.88
CA ASP A 127 -14.65 -4.54 -14.05
C ASP A 127 -14.45 -5.95 -14.67
N TYR A 128 -13.88 -6.07 -15.87
CA TYR A 128 -14.27 -5.29 -17.04
C TYR A 128 -15.56 -5.89 -17.62
N PHE A 129 -15.93 -5.53 -18.86
CA PHE A 129 -17.15 -6.07 -19.45
C PHE A 129 -17.06 -7.57 -19.75
N PRO A 130 -18.09 -8.35 -19.37
CA PRO A 130 -18.35 -9.65 -19.97
C PRO A 130 -18.39 -9.57 -21.50
N GLU A 131 -17.98 -10.63 -22.18
CA GLU A 131 -17.86 -10.66 -23.64
C GLU A 131 -19.15 -10.23 -24.35
N ALA A 132 -20.31 -10.69 -23.86
CA ALA A 132 -21.62 -10.34 -24.43
C ALA A 132 -22.05 -8.88 -24.22
N LEU A 133 -21.42 -8.14 -23.30
CA LEU A 133 -21.68 -6.71 -23.04
C LEU A 133 -20.59 -5.80 -23.59
N THR A 134 -19.49 -6.36 -24.08
CA THR A 134 -18.41 -5.61 -24.72
C THR A 134 -18.89 -5.02 -26.04
N ARG A 135 -18.58 -3.73 -26.26
CA ARG A 135 -18.74 -3.09 -27.56
C ARG A 135 -17.54 -3.43 -28.43
N ILE A 136 -17.77 -4.15 -29.53
CA ILE A 136 -16.73 -4.51 -30.49
C ILE A 136 -16.81 -3.52 -31.66
N GLU A 137 -16.06 -2.43 -31.56
CA GLU A 137 -15.84 -1.48 -32.66
C GLU A 137 -14.34 -1.37 -32.93
N ASP A 138 -13.98 -1.05 -34.18
CA ASP A 138 -12.57 -0.99 -34.60
C ASP A 138 -11.81 0.19 -33.95
N ASP A 139 -12.53 1.24 -33.55
CA ASP A 139 -11.96 2.50 -33.03
C ASP A 139 -12.01 2.64 -31.49
N VAL A 140 -12.10 1.50 -30.76
CA VAL A 140 -12.05 1.52 -29.29
C VAL A 140 -10.60 1.57 -28.80
N SER A 141 -10.30 2.50 -27.89
CA SER A 141 -9.01 2.55 -27.21
C SER A 141 -8.79 1.25 -26.42
N ARG A 142 -7.56 0.71 -26.49
CA ARG A 142 -7.20 -0.54 -25.84
C ARG A 142 -6.01 -0.34 -24.91
N GLY A 143 -6.25 -0.52 -23.62
CA GLY A 143 -5.23 -0.49 -22.60
C GLY A 143 -4.91 0.88 -22.03
N ASN A 144 -3.75 0.98 -21.37
CA ASN A 144 -3.21 2.21 -20.78
C ASN A 144 -1.76 2.46 -21.22
N ASP A 145 -1.19 3.57 -20.77
CA ASP A 145 0.22 3.89 -21.01
C ASP A 145 1.19 3.15 -20.08
N GLU A 146 0.79 2.07 -19.42
CA GLU A 146 1.64 1.21 -18.58
C GLU A 146 1.62 -0.26 -19.05
N GLY A 147 0.93 -0.58 -20.16
CA GLY A 147 0.90 -1.92 -20.77
C GLY A 147 -0.17 -2.86 -20.22
N MET A 148 -1.15 -2.34 -19.48
CA MET A 148 -2.36 -3.06 -19.13
C MET A 148 -3.31 -3.11 -20.33
N SER A 149 -3.94 -4.25 -20.59
CA SER A 149 -4.86 -4.44 -21.71
C SER A 149 -6.30 -4.46 -21.19
N MET A 150 -7.14 -3.57 -21.70
CA MET A 150 -8.58 -3.50 -21.47
C MET A 150 -9.27 -2.83 -22.66
N ILE A 151 -10.59 -2.91 -22.77
CA ILE A 151 -11.36 -2.22 -23.83
C ILE A 151 -12.01 -0.99 -23.22
N ASN A 152 -11.45 0.19 -23.49
CA ASN A 152 -11.92 1.47 -22.97
C ASN A 152 -13.14 1.92 -23.77
N SER A 153 -14.33 1.56 -23.28
CA SER A 153 -15.60 1.84 -23.95
C SER A 153 -16.77 1.80 -22.96
N GLY A 154 -17.95 2.25 -23.36
CA GLY A 154 -19.19 1.92 -22.65
C GLY A 154 -19.68 0.51 -22.99
N PRO A 155 -20.53 -0.10 -22.15
CA PRO A 155 -21.16 -1.37 -22.49
C PRO A 155 -22.03 -1.20 -23.75
N ASN A 156 -22.18 -2.26 -24.53
CA ASN A 156 -23.10 -2.28 -25.67
C ASN A 156 -24.57 -2.12 -25.24
N ASN A 157 -24.88 -2.40 -23.97
CA ASN A 157 -26.20 -2.23 -23.38
C ASN A 157 -26.10 -1.78 -21.91
N TRP A 158 -26.39 -0.50 -21.67
CA TRP A 158 -26.34 0.12 -20.33
C TRP A 158 -27.30 -0.50 -19.32
N LYS A 159 -28.49 -0.95 -19.76
CA LYS A 159 -29.46 -1.54 -18.86
C LYS A 159 -29.01 -2.92 -18.40
N LYS A 160 -28.53 -3.76 -19.32
CA LYS A 160 -27.99 -5.10 -18.98
C LYS A 160 -26.75 -4.99 -18.07
N TRP A 161 -25.90 -3.99 -18.28
CA TRP A 161 -24.79 -3.69 -17.37
C TRP A 161 -25.27 -3.29 -15.97
N SER A 162 -26.24 -2.37 -15.86
CA SER A 162 -26.85 -2.00 -14.57
C SER A 162 -27.49 -3.21 -13.87
N ASP A 163 -28.24 -4.03 -14.61
CA ASP A 163 -28.90 -5.23 -14.10
C ASP A 163 -27.87 -6.28 -13.61
N LEU A 164 -26.76 -6.46 -14.33
CA LEU A 164 -25.64 -7.31 -13.88
C LEU A 164 -25.03 -6.82 -12.56
N MET A 165 -24.74 -5.52 -12.46
CA MET A 165 -24.18 -4.94 -11.23
C MET A 165 -25.13 -5.12 -10.05
N LYS A 166 -26.45 -4.88 -10.24
CA LYS A 166 -27.48 -5.12 -9.21
C LYS A 166 -27.53 -6.59 -8.80
N ALA A 167 -27.54 -7.51 -9.78
CA ALA A 167 -27.56 -8.95 -9.51
C ALA A 167 -26.29 -9.41 -8.77
N ALA A 168 -25.11 -8.91 -9.13
CA ALA A 168 -23.87 -9.20 -8.43
C ALA A 168 -23.87 -8.69 -6.99
N THR A 169 -24.29 -7.43 -6.77
CA THR A 169 -24.43 -6.86 -5.42
C THR A 169 -25.38 -7.69 -4.56
N GLN A 170 -26.57 -8.04 -5.09
CA GLN A 170 -27.55 -8.86 -4.38
C GLN A 170 -27.01 -10.26 -4.07
N ASN A 171 -26.34 -10.91 -5.02
CA ASN A 171 -25.69 -12.21 -4.81
C ASN A 171 -24.65 -12.14 -3.68
N PHE A 172 -23.86 -11.07 -3.59
CA PHE A 172 -22.91 -10.93 -2.48
C PHE A 172 -23.64 -10.80 -1.13
N ILE A 173 -24.75 -10.06 -1.07
CA ILE A 173 -25.56 -9.96 0.15
C ILE A 173 -26.17 -11.31 0.52
N ASP A 174 -26.68 -12.05 -0.46
CA ASP A 174 -27.29 -13.36 -0.24
C ASP A 174 -26.26 -14.40 0.25
N GLU A 175 -25.03 -14.33 -0.27
CA GLU A 175 -23.96 -15.28 0.04
C GLU A 175 -23.23 -14.96 1.37
N PHE A 176 -22.96 -13.67 1.64
CA PHE A 176 -22.10 -13.25 2.75
C PHE A 176 -22.86 -12.58 3.89
N GLY A 177 -24.12 -12.21 3.68
CA GLY A 177 -24.93 -11.45 4.63
C GLY A 177 -24.66 -9.94 4.57
N ILE A 178 -25.72 -9.17 4.76
CA ILE A 178 -25.68 -7.71 4.52
C ILE A 178 -24.67 -6.95 5.39
N GLU A 179 -24.48 -7.32 6.66
CA GLU A 179 -23.56 -6.61 7.54
C GLU A 179 -22.10 -6.84 7.15
N GLU A 180 -21.77 -8.03 6.64
CA GLU A 180 -20.44 -8.31 6.09
C GLU A 180 -20.19 -7.44 4.86
N VAL A 181 -21.13 -7.44 3.90
CA VAL A 181 -21.02 -6.69 2.64
C VAL A 181 -20.99 -5.18 2.85
N ARG A 182 -21.73 -4.64 3.84
CA ARG A 182 -21.64 -3.23 4.23
C ARG A 182 -20.26 -2.81 4.72
N SER A 183 -19.44 -3.77 5.14
CA SER A 183 -18.07 -3.52 5.58
C SER A 183 -17.05 -3.54 4.43
N TRP A 184 -17.47 -3.86 3.21
CA TRP A 184 -16.65 -3.85 1.99
C TRP A 184 -16.63 -2.45 1.34
N TYR A 185 -15.87 -2.33 0.25
CA TYR A 185 -15.88 -1.16 -0.64
C TYR A 185 -16.22 -1.60 -2.06
N PHE A 186 -16.89 -0.73 -2.80
CA PHE A 186 -17.26 -0.96 -4.19
C PHE A 186 -16.69 0.16 -5.06
N GLU A 187 -16.03 -0.22 -6.14
CA GLU A 187 -15.43 0.66 -7.13
C GLU A 187 -15.85 0.21 -8.53
N VAL A 188 -15.76 1.10 -9.52
CA VAL A 188 -16.01 0.76 -10.92
C VAL A 188 -14.82 1.11 -11.78
N TRP A 189 -14.41 0.14 -12.58
CA TRP A 189 -13.30 0.24 -13.52
C TRP A 189 -11.92 0.45 -12.89
N ASN A 190 -10.91 0.45 -13.76
CA ASN A 190 -9.53 0.76 -13.44
C ASN A 190 -8.95 1.74 -14.46
N GLU A 191 -8.28 2.79 -13.98
CA GLU A 191 -7.47 3.70 -14.81
C GLU A 191 -8.20 4.27 -16.04
N PRO A 192 -9.39 4.90 -15.84
CA PRO A 192 -10.16 5.50 -16.93
C PRO A 192 -9.47 6.71 -17.58
N ASP A 193 -8.38 7.20 -17.00
CA ASP A 193 -7.49 8.19 -17.59
C ASP A 193 -6.73 7.68 -18.82
N GLY A 194 -6.68 6.37 -19.05
CA GLY A 194 -6.25 5.77 -20.33
C GLY A 194 -7.28 5.90 -21.46
N TRP A 195 -8.49 6.41 -21.18
CA TRP A 195 -9.52 6.64 -22.18
C TRP A 195 -9.22 7.94 -22.95
N PRO A 196 -9.58 8.03 -24.23
CA PRO A 196 -9.51 9.28 -24.96
C PRO A 196 -10.29 10.38 -24.23
N GLU A 197 -9.72 11.58 -24.14
CA GLU A 197 -10.29 12.70 -23.37
C GLU A 197 -11.73 13.02 -23.80
N GLU A 198 -11.98 12.98 -25.11
CA GLU A 198 -13.30 13.18 -25.69
C GLU A 198 -14.32 12.12 -25.28
N GLN A 199 -13.90 10.98 -24.70
CA GLN A 199 -14.75 9.88 -24.25
C GLN A 199 -14.90 9.81 -22.72
N TRP A 200 -14.27 10.68 -21.94
CA TRP A 200 -14.39 10.65 -20.47
C TRP A 200 -15.85 10.75 -19.97
N TYR A 201 -16.73 11.42 -20.73
CA TYR A 201 -18.16 11.49 -20.42
C TYR A 201 -18.84 10.10 -20.38
N VAL A 202 -18.32 9.14 -21.13
CA VAL A 202 -18.79 7.74 -21.13
C VAL A 202 -18.43 7.08 -19.80
N PHE A 203 -17.24 7.32 -19.28
CA PHE A 203 -16.85 6.87 -17.94
C PHE A 203 -17.71 7.56 -16.85
N TYR A 204 -17.99 8.86 -16.97
CA TYR A 204 -18.87 9.57 -16.02
C TYR A 204 -20.26 8.93 -15.95
N LYS A 205 -20.81 8.57 -17.11
CA LYS A 205 -22.05 7.79 -17.18
C LYS A 205 -21.91 6.41 -16.53
N MET A 206 -20.80 5.72 -16.74
CA MET A 206 -20.54 4.42 -16.10
C MET A 206 -20.48 4.53 -14.58
N TYR A 207 -19.83 5.57 -14.05
CA TYR A 207 -19.81 5.87 -12.63
C TYR A 207 -21.22 6.08 -12.06
N ASP A 208 -22.04 6.91 -12.71
CA ASP A 208 -23.41 7.18 -12.24
C ASP A 208 -24.30 5.93 -12.26
N VAL A 209 -24.18 5.09 -13.31
CA VAL A 209 -24.92 3.83 -13.44
C VAL A 209 -24.47 2.81 -12.39
N PHE A 210 -23.17 2.77 -12.08
CA PHE A 210 -22.61 1.95 -11.00
C PHE A 210 -23.13 2.37 -9.62
N VAL A 211 -23.07 3.67 -9.30
CA VAL A 211 -23.55 4.22 -8.03
C VAL A 211 -25.04 3.91 -7.85
N ASP A 212 -25.87 4.15 -8.87
CA ASP A 212 -27.29 3.78 -8.83
C ASP A 212 -27.49 2.28 -8.63
N ALA A 213 -26.76 1.45 -9.39
CA ALA A 213 -26.89 0.00 -9.32
C ALA A 213 -26.63 -0.53 -7.89
N VAL A 214 -25.46 -0.23 -7.33
CA VAL A 214 -25.07 -0.73 -6.00
C VAL A 214 -25.98 -0.17 -4.90
N THR A 215 -26.24 1.14 -4.91
CA THR A 215 -26.99 1.78 -3.82
C THR A 215 -28.51 1.55 -3.89
N SER A 216 -29.04 1.14 -5.05
CA SER A 216 -30.43 0.68 -5.17
C SER A 216 -30.68 -0.68 -4.50
N VAL A 217 -29.64 -1.50 -4.34
CA VAL A 217 -29.72 -2.78 -3.61
C VAL A 217 -29.60 -2.53 -2.12
N ASP A 218 -28.59 -1.77 -1.69
CA ASP A 218 -28.50 -1.28 -0.31
C ASP A 218 -27.83 0.09 -0.24
N SER A 219 -28.56 1.06 0.28
CA SER A 219 -28.12 2.46 0.34
C SER A 219 -26.94 2.73 1.30
N ARG A 220 -26.53 1.77 2.15
CA ARG A 220 -25.38 1.92 3.05
C ARG A 220 -24.08 1.36 2.46
N LEU A 221 -24.11 0.69 1.32
CA LEU A 221 -22.88 0.25 0.64
C LEU A 221 -22.06 1.46 0.20
N ARG A 222 -20.73 1.34 0.35
CA ARG A 222 -19.79 2.43 0.08
C ARG A 222 -19.27 2.34 -1.34
N VAL A 223 -19.50 3.38 -2.12
CA VAL A 223 -19.15 3.47 -3.55
C VAL A 223 -18.12 4.56 -3.80
N GLY A 224 -17.16 4.31 -4.68
CA GLY A 224 -16.06 5.25 -4.93
C GLY A 224 -15.37 5.06 -6.27
N GLY A 225 -14.38 5.91 -6.52
CA GLY A 225 -13.66 6.01 -7.79
C GLY A 225 -12.77 7.25 -7.86
N PRO A 226 -12.09 7.52 -8.99
CA PRO A 226 -12.22 6.80 -10.26
C PRO A 226 -11.09 5.79 -10.54
N ALA A 227 -10.27 5.43 -9.56
CA ALA A 227 -9.09 4.56 -9.76
C ALA A 227 -8.13 5.07 -10.85
N CYS A 228 -7.95 6.39 -10.95
CA CYS A 228 -7.03 7.00 -11.91
C CYS A 228 -5.64 7.24 -11.31
N TYR A 229 -4.64 7.54 -12.15
CA TYR A 229 -3.28 7.88 -11.72
C TYR A 229 -2.82 9.25 -12.23
N HIS A 230 -3.67 9.94 -13.01
CA HIS A 230 -3.45 11.29 -13.50
C HIS A 230 -4.39 12.35 -12.90
N GLU A 231 -3.80 13.45 -12.39
CA GLU A 231 -4.54 14.59 -11.85
C GLU A 231 -5.42 15.27 -12.91
N TYR A 232 -4.96 15.29 -14.18
CA TYR A 232 -5.69 15.91 -15.28
C TYR A 232 -7.04 15.23 -15.54
N PHE A 233 -7.18 13.94 -15.21
CA PHE A 233 -8.45 13.21 -15.28
C PHE A 233 -9.28 13.37 -14.01
N LEU A 234 -8.62 13.31 -12.83
CA LEU A 234 -9.32 13.40 -11.56
C LEU A 234 -10.13 14.69 -11.44
N LYS A 235 -9.54 15.84 -11.81
CA LYS A 235 -10.21 17.14 -11.70
C LYS A 235 -11.55 17.20 -12.45
N PRO A 236 -11.65 16.89 -13.76
CA PRO A 236 -12.92 16.91 -14.48
C PRO A 236 -13.89 15.82 -14.00
N PHE A 237 -13.41 14.64 -13.58
CA PHE A 237 -14.26 13.63 -12.93
C PHE A 237 -14.91 14.17 -11.64
N LEU A 238 -14.14 14.79 -10.74
CA LEU A 238 -14.68 15.39 -9.53
C LEU A 238 -15.66 16.53 -9.84
N ASN A 239 -15.43 17.27 -10.93
CA ASN A 239 -16.38 18.28 -11.38
C ASN A 239 -17.69 17.66 -11.87
N HIS A 240 -17.67 16.51 -12.54
CA HIS A 240 -18.90 15.75 -12.84
C HIS A 240 -19.61 15.31 -11.56
N VAL A 241 -18.88 14.70 -10.63
CA VAL A 241 -19.44 14.21 -9.36
C VAL A 241 -20.08 15.33 -8.53
N VAL A 242 -19.50 16.53 -8.49
CA VAL A 242 -20.02 17.64 -7.68
C VAL A 242 -21.01 18.52 -8.45
N ASN A 243 -20.74 18.77 -9.73
CA ASN A 243 -21.45 19.78 -10.53
C ASN A 243 -22.13 19.28 -11.79
N GLY A 244 -21.78 18.09 -12.26
CA GLY A 244 -22.35 17.46 -13.45
C GLY A 244 -23.82 17.07 -13.28
N THR A 245 -24.46 16.75 -14.40
CA THR A 245 -25.79 16.15 -14.39
C THR A 245 -25.62 14.64 -14.33
N ASN A 246 -26.16 14.02 -13.29
CA ASN A 246 -26.11 12.57 -13.13
C ASN A 246 -26.93 11.89 -14.24
N TYR A 247 -26.30 10.96 -14.96
CA TYR A 247 -26.87 10.32 -16.15
C TYR A 247 -28.07 9.40 -15.87
N VAL A 248 -28.29 8.99 -14.62
CA VAL A 248 -29.42 8.14 -14.23
C VAL A 248 -30.59 8.97 -13.71
N THR A 249 -30.31 9.94 -12.84
CA THR A 249 -31.34 10.70 -12.12
C THR A 249 -31.71 12.03 -12.79
N GLY A 250 -30.87 12.55 -13.69
CA GLY A 250 -31.01 13.87 -14.28
C GLY A 250 -30.78 15.04 -13.32
N LYS A 251 -30.38 14.76 -12.07
CA LYS A 251 -30.12 15.77 -11.03
C LYS A 251 -28.65 16.16 -11.01
N LYS A 252 -28.35 17.30 -10.37
CA LYS A 252 -26.97 17.75 -10.17
C LYS A 252 -26.25 16.86 -9.14
N GLY A 253 -25.06 16.39 -9.50
CA GLY A 253 -24.14 15.66 -8.65
C GLY A 253 -24.42 14.16 -8.51
N SER A 254 -23.38 13.43 -8.10
CA SER A 254 -23.37 11.98 -7.88
C SER A 254 -22.78 11.68 -6.51
N ARG A 255 -23.25 10.60 -5.87
CA ARG A 255 -22.70 10.17 -4.58
C ARG A 255 -21.28 9.62 -4.77
N ILE A 256 -20.39 9.96 -3.84
CA ILE A 256 -19.06 9.39 -3.70
C ILE A 256 -18.72 9.26 -2.21
N ASP A 257 -18.42 8.06 -1.76
CA ASP A 257 -18.06 7.78 -0.36
C ASP A 257 -16.54 7.75 -0.15
N PHE A 258 -15.78 7.41 -1.20
CA PHE A 258 -14.33 7.47 -1.22
C PHE A 258 -13.79 7.88 -2.60
N ILE A 259 -12.67 8.60 -2.62
CA ILE A 259 -11.91 8.96 -3.81
C ILE A 259 -10.69 8.04 -3.89
N SER A 260 -10.54 7.34 -5.00
CA SER A 260 -9.44 6.41 -5.24
C SER A 260 -8.45 6.93 -6.28
N TYR A 261 -7.16 6.66 -6.05
CA TYR A 261 -6.07 7.15 -6.89
C TYR A 261 -4.85 6.22 -6.81
N HIS A 262 -4.14 5.99 -7.92
CA HIS A 262 -2.92 5.16 -7.91
C HIS A 262 -1.66 6.03 -7.86
N ILE A 263 -0.68 5.60 -7.06
CA ILE A 263 0.64 6.21 -7.04
C ILE A 263 1.67 5.09 -6.93
N TYR A 264 2.62 5.07 -7.87
CA TYR A 264 3.82 4.25 -7.79
C TYR A 264 5.03 5.12 -7.50
N GLY A 265 6.03 4.59 -6.78
CA GLY A 265 7.29 5.31 -6.56
C GLY A 265 8.01 5.63 -7.86
N LEU A 266 7.93 4.73 -8.84
CA LEU A 266 8.53 4.85 -10.17
C LEU A 266 7.63 4.21 -11.22
N SER A 267 7.52 4.80 -12.41
CA SER A 267 6.91 4.07 -13.54
C SER A 267 7.88 2.98 -14.01
N GLY A 268 7.37 1.76 -14.16
CA GLY A 268 8.12 0.64 -14.69
C GLY A 268 8.64 0.90 -16.11
N LYS A 269 8.01 1.78 -16.89
CA LYS A 269 8.51 2.18 -18.21
C LYS A 269 9.86 2.91 -18.15
N TRP A 270 10.20 3.51 -17.01
CA TRP A 270 11.44 4.27 -16.83
C TRP A 270 12.57 3.44 -16.20
N LEU A 271 12.35 2.15 -15.93
CA LEU A 271 13.41 1.26 -15.46
C LEU A 271 14.57 1.22 -16.47
N ASN A 272 15.81 1.29 -15.97
CA ASN A 272 17.04 1.33 -16.76
C ASN A 272 17.10 2.46 -17.82
N ASN A 273 16.43 3.59 -17.59
CA ASN A 273 16.50 4.76 -18.48
C ASN A 273 17.25 5.93 -17.83
N GLU A 274 17.84 6.80 -18.67
CA GLU A 274 18.41 8.08 -18.24
C GLU A 274 17.38 9.22 -18.38
N PRO A 275 17.37 10.22 -17.47
CA PRO A 275 18.19 10.30 -16.27
C PRO A 275 17.81 9.21 -15.25
N HIS A 276 18.80 8.61 -14.60
CA HIS A 276 18.55 7.59 -13.58
C HIS A 276 17.63 8.13 -12.48
N ILE A 277 16.51 7.43 -12.28
CA ILE A 277 15.52 7.73 -11.26
C ILE A 277 15.15 6.45 -10.52
N GLN A 278 14.99 6.57 -9.21
CA GLN A 278 14.63 5.46 -8.34
C GLN A 278 13.31 5.76 -7.62
N PRO A 279 12.60 4.74 -7.12
CA PRO A 279 11.43 4.91 -6.28
C PRO A 279 11.72 5.82 -5.08
N GLN A 280 10.81 6.77 -4.78
CA GLN A 280 10.96 7.70 -3.65
C GLN A 280 9.63 7.93 -2.93
N VAL A 281 9.62 7.90 -1.60
CA VAL A 281 8.44 8.26 -0.80
C VAL A 281 8.04 9.73 -0.99
N GLN A 282 8.99 10.59 -1.34
CA GLN A 282 8.76 12.00 -1.61
C GLN A 282 7.81 12.21 -2.80
N ARG A 283 7.81 11.32 -3.80
CA ARG A 283 6.84 11.35 -4.90
C ARG A 283 5.41 11.24 -4.38
N PHE A 284 5.14 10.26 -3.50
CA PHE A 284 3.84 10.09 -2.85
C PHE A 284 3.45 11.33 -2.07
N SER A 285 4.37 11.85 -1.25
CA SER A 285 4.13 13.01 -0.40
C SER A 285 3.75 14.25 -1.23
N GLN A 286 4.47 14.50 -2.33
CA GLN A 286 4.20 15.63 -3.21
C GLN A 286 2.85 15.46 -3.93
N SER A 287 2.59 14.30 -4.52
CA SER A 287 1.33 14.03 -5.22
C SER A 287 0.13 14.21 -4.29
N ILE A 288 0.18 13.67 -3.08
CA ILE A 288 -0.92 13.78 -2.11
C ILE A 288 -1.15 15.22 -1.67
N LEU A 289 -0.09 16.00 -1.45
CA LEU A 289 -0.22 17.42 -1.11
C LEU A 289 -0.83 18.25 -2.25
N TRP A 290 -0.57 17.89 -3.52
CA TRP A 290 -1.24 18.48 -4.68
C TRP A 290 -2.70 18.05 -4.79
N LEU A 291 -3.00 16.77 -4.64
CA LEU A 291 -4.39 16.25 -4.60
C LEU A 291 -5.22 16.93 -3.50
N LYS A 292 -4.63 17.11 -2.32
CA LYS A 292 -5.24 17.88 -1.24
C LYS A 292 -5.57 19.32 -1.65
N ARG A 293 -4.69 19.99 -2.40
CA ARG A 293 -4.94 21.35 -2.91
C ARG A 293 -6.08 21.35 -3.93
N LEU A 294 -6.12 20.36 -4.82
CA LEU A 294 -7.22 20.16 -5.76
C LEU A 294 -8.56 20.02 -5.01
N LEU A 295 -8.62 19.15 -4.00
CA LEU A 295 -9.84 18.87 -3.22
C LEU A 295 -10.38 20.08 -2.44
N LYS A 296 -9.56 21.10 -2.15
CA LYS A 296 -10.07 22.37 -1.59
C LYS A 296 -11.05 23.09 -2.52
N SER A 297 -10.99 22.81 -3.82
CA SER A 297 -11.91 23.38 -4.81
C SER A 297 -13.31 22.72 -4.76
N TYR A 298 -13.46 21.63 -3.99
CA TYR A 298 -14.67 20.84 -3.87
C TYR A 298 -15.08 20.68 -2.40
N PRO A 299 -15.49 21.76 -1.71
CA PRO A 299 -15.79 21.72 -0.27
C PRO A 299 -16.92 20.76 0.11
N SER A 300 -17.80 20.39 -0.82
CA SER A 300 -18.84 19.38 -0.64
C SER A 300 -18.30 17.96 -0.46
N LEU A 301 -17.04 17.71 -0.84
CA LEU A 301 -16.36 16.42 -0.66
C LEU A 301 -15.56 16.35 0.65
N LYS A 302 -15.73 17.32 1.55
CA LYS A 302 -15.08 17.28 2.85
C LYS A 302 -15.60 16.07 3.64
N GLY A 303 -14.68 15.19 4.03
CA GLY A 303 -14.99 13.98 4.80
C GLY A 303 -15.15 12.72 3.93
N THR A 304 -15.12 12.85 2.60
CA THR A 304 -14.96 11.71 1.70
C THR A 304 -13.62 11.03 1.97
N GLU A 305 -13.60 9.71 2.07
CA GLU A 305 -12.37 8.95 2.31
C GLU A 305 -11.41 9.10 1.12
N PHE A 306 -10.11 9.00 1.37
CA PHE A 306 -9.09 9.04 0.32
C PHE A 306 -8.30 7.73 0.29
N HIS A 307 -8.37 7.02 -0.83
CA HIS A 307 -7.79 5.70 -1.01
C HIS A 307 -6.63 5.78 -2.00
N LEU A 308 -5.44 5.38 -1.57
CA LEU A 308 -4.40 4.92 -2.47
C LEU A 308 -4.64 3.42 -2.71
N ASN A 309 -5.55 3.13 -3.63
CA ASN A 309 -6.03 1.77 -3.92
C ASN A 309 -5.09 0.98 -4.85
N GLU A 310 -4.01 1.61 -5.34
CA GLU A 310 -2.81 0.91 -5.81
C GLU A 310 -1.55 1.69 -5.46
N TRP A 311 -0.57 0.98 -4.91
CA TRP A 311 0.80 1.46 -4.86
C TRP A 311 1.83 0.32 -4.94
N GLY A 312 3.07 0.73 -5.18
CA GLY A 312 4.26 -0.09 -5.06
C GLY A 312 5.51 0.78 -5.25
N LEU A 313 6.69 0.20 -5.02
CA LEU A 313 7.95 0.90 -5.30
C LEU A 313 8.01 1.28 -6.79
N SER A 314 7.53 0.42 -7.68
CA SER A 314 7.37 0.72 -9.10
C SER A 314 6.21 -0.04 -9.75
N SER A 315 5.64 0.51 -10.83
CA SER A 315 4.62 -0.15 -11.66
C SER A 315 5.22 -1.31 -12.49
N ASN A 316 4.44 -1.98 -13.35
CA ASN A 316 4.84 -3.18 -14.11
C ASN A 316 5.23 -4.35 -13.19
N TYR A 317 4.23 -5.07 -12.69
CA TYR A 317 4.37 -6.09 -11.65
C TYR A 317 5.19 -7.32 -12.10
N TYR A 318 5.16 -7.66 -13.40
CA TYR A 318 5.72 -8.90 -13.95
C TYR A 318 7.20 -8.80 -14.38
N ARG A 319 7.77 -7.59 -14.49
CA ARG A 319 9.18 -7.41 -14.86
C ARG A 319 10.10 -7.98 -13.77
N THR A 320 11.26 -8.50 -14.17
CA THR A 320 12.18 -9.24 -13.29
C THR A 320 13.57 -8.62 -13.23
N VAL A 321 14.34 -8.99 -12.20
CA VAL A 321 15.74 -8.56 -12.01
C VAL A 321 16.69 -9.02 -13.12
N SER A 322 16.34 -10.08 -13.86
CA SER A 322 17.16 -10.58 -14.97
C SER A 322 17.24 -9.60 -16.13
N GLU A 323 16.18 -8.81 -16.34
CA GLU A 323 16.11 -7.78 -17.38
C GLU A 323 16.33 -6.37 -16.80
N TYR A 324 15.88 -6.14 -15.56
CA TYR A 324 15.95 -4.85 -14.88
C TYR A 324 16.57 -5.01 -13.49
N PRO A 325 17.91 -4.98 -13.37
CA PRO A 325 18.62 -5.23 -12.11
C PRO A 325 18.17 -4.32 -10.96
N ASP A 326 17.78 -3.08 -11.26
CA ASP A 326 17.24 -2.13 -10.29
C ASP A 326 16.06 -2.71 -9.48
N LEU A 327 15.28 -3.64 -10.05
CA LEU A 327 14.15 -4.27 -9.37
C LEU A 327 14.53 -5.09 -8.12
N GLU A 328 15.82 -5.23 -7.81
CA GLU A 328 16.30 -5.78 -6.54
C GLU A 328 15.62 -5.14 -5.33
N TYR A 329 15.25 -3.85 -5.39
CA TYR A 329 14.52 -3.17 -4.31
C TYR A 329 13.15 -3.81 -3.97
N ARG A 330 12.56 -4.60 -4.88
CA ARG A 330 11.32 -5.37 -4.63
C ARG A 330 11.57 -6.66 -3.87
N ASN A 331 12.79 -7.19 -3.94
CA ASN A 331 13.21 -8.38 -3.22
C ASN A 331 13.83 -8.04 -1.88
N SER A 332 14.57 -6.93 -1.80
CA SER A 332 15.38 -6.59 -0.64
C SER A 332 14.58 -5.92 0.47
N ILE A 333 15.28 -5.70 1.59
CA ILE A 333 14.80 -4.94 2.75
C ILE A 333 14.33 -3.52 2.39
N SER A 334 14.77 -2.96 1.24
CA SER A 334 14.28 -1.69 0.68
C SER A 334 12.77 -1.63 0.70
N SER A 335 12.09 -2.70 0.29
CA SER A 335 10.64 -2.71 0.17
C SER A 335 9.92 -2.51 1.51
N ALA A 336 10.39 -3.15 2.58
CA ALA A 336 9.88 -2.98 3.93
C ALA A 336 10.16 -1.57 4.49
N LEU A 337 11.38 -1.08 4.29
CA LEU A 337 11.79 0.23 4.79
C LEU A 337 11.07 1.37 4.04
N PHE A 338 10.82 1.19 2.75
CA PHE A 338 10.00 2.09 1.94
C PHE A 338 8.57 2.14 2.47
N LEU A 339 7.97 0.99 2.78
CA LEU A 339 6.64 0.92 3.41
C LEU A 339 6.60 1.67 4.74
N PHE A 340 7.58 1.46 5.62
CA PHE A 340 7.65 2.17 6.92
C PHE A 340 7.74 3.68 6.74
N LYS A 341 8.64 4.13 5.86
CA LYS A 341 8.83 5.55 5.55
C LYS A 341 7.59 6.16 4.90
N LEU A 342 6.90 5.42 4.05
CA LEU A 342 5.65 5.85 3.43
C LEU A 342 4.54 6.01 4.46
N VAL A 343 4.34 5.03 5.35
CA VAL A 343 3.34 5.12 6.43
C VAL A 343 3.64 6.30 7.37
N ASP A 344 4.90 6.51 7.76
CA ASP A 344 5.31 7.67 8.56
C ASP A 344 4.99 8.99 7.84
N ALA A 345 5.33 9.09 6.55
CA ALA A 345 5.03 10.27 5.74
C ALA A 345 3.53 10.56 5.64
N LEU A 346 2.69 9.54 5.47
CA LEU A 346 1.24 9.68 5.41
C LEU A 346 0.64 10.12 6.75
N TYR A 347 1.15 9.60 7.88
CA TYR A 347 0.76 10.09 9.20
C TYR A 347 1.16 11.54 9.44
N GLN A 348 2.34 11.94 8.97
CA GLN A 348 2.75 13.34 9.04
C GLN A 348 1.85 14.22 8.16
N ILE A 349 1.41 13.73 7.00
CA ILE A 349 0.46 14.48 6.15
C ILE A 349 -0.88 14.67 6.89
N GLU A 350 -1.38 13.63 7.55
CA GLU A 350 -2.56 13.71 8.40
C GLU A 350 -2.36 14.74 9.52
N ASP A 351 -1.29 14.62 10.32
CA ASP A 351 -1.06 15.42 11.52
C ASP A 351 -0.81 16.91 11.21
N TYR A 352 -0.07 17.22 10.14
CA TYR A 352 0.33 18.60 9.82
C TYR A 352 -0.60 19.30 8.83
N TYR A 353 -1.34 18.54 8.01
CA TYR A 353 -2.18 19.12 6.97
C TYR A 353 -3.66 18.74 7.08
N ASN A 354 -4.04 17.85 8.00
CA ASN A 354 -5.40 17.35 8.18
C ASN A 354 -5.94 16.71 6.89
N PHE A 355 -5.18 15.76 6.34
CA PHE A 355 -5.54 14.98 5.16
C PHE A 355 -5.21 13.50 5.39
N PRO A 356 -6.12 12.73 6.01
CA PRO A 356 -5.91 11.33 6.28
C PRO A 356 -5.99 10.50 5.01
N THR A 357 -5.11 9.51 4.89
CA THR A 357 -5.24 8.41 3.93
C THR A 357 -6.04 7.29 4.60
N SER A 358 -7.16 6.91 4.00
CA SER A 358 -8.07 5.88 4.55
C SER A 358 -7.69 4.47 4.08
N MET A 359 -6.96 4.34 2.98
CA MET A 359 -6.48 3.07 2.41
C MET A 359 -5.13 3.27 1.74
N LEU A 360 -4.17 2.39 1.99
CA LEU A 360 -2.90 2.26 1.26
C LEU A 360 -2.73 0.80 0.85
N LEU A 361 -3.07 0.49 -0.40
CA LEU A 361 -3.19 -0.87 -0.92
C LEU A 361 -1.99 -1.27 -1.78
N TYR A 362 -1.16 -2.16 -1.26
CA TYR A 362 0.02 -2.62 -1.99
C TYR A 362 -0.35 -3.60 -3.10
N TRP A 363 0.04 -3.29 -4.32
CA TRP A 363 -0.37 -4.09 -5.46
C TRP A 363 0.63 -5.21 -5.75
N GLY A 364 0.47 -6.34 -5.05
CA GLY A 364 1.26 -7.56 -5.21
C GLY A 364 0.69 -8.73 -4.40
N PHE A 365 0.95 -9.97 -4.83
CA PHE A 365 0.32 -11.16 -4.23
C PHE A 365 1.30 -12.34 -4.03
N SER A 366 1.15 -13.47 -4.74
CA SER A 366 1.96 -14.67 -4.49
C SER A 366 2.36 -15.45 -5.76
N TRP A 367 2.56 -14.79 -6.90
CA TRP A 367 2.92 -15.48 -8.15
C TRP A 367 4.24 -16.24 -8.02
N GLU A 368 5.31 -15.60 -7.55
CA GLU A 368 6.64 -16.24 -7.37
C GLU A 368 6.54 -17.53 -6.53
N ALA A 369 5.70 -17.52 -5.49
CA ALA A 369 5.47 -18.71 -4.66
C ALA A 369 4.73 -19.84 -5.41
N ASP A 370 3.76 -19.51 -6.26
CA ASP A 370 3.03 -20.49 -7.07
C ASP A 370 3.90 -21.15 -8.15
N GLU A 371 4.90 -20.43 -8.66
CA GLU A 371 5.86 -20.94 -9.65
C GLU A 371 7.09 -21.59 -9.02
N ASP A 372 7.23 -21.52 -7.70
CA ASP A 372 8.42 -21.96 -6.97
C ASP A 372 9.70 -21.21 -7.38
N ASP A 373 9.55 -19.93 -7.70
CA ASP A 373 10.62 -19.02 -8.10
C ASP A 373 11.10 -18.17 -6.92
N PHE A 374 12.39 -18.24 -6.57
CA PHE A 374 12.98 -17.35 -5.57
C PHE A 374 13.31 -15.95 -6.14
N PHE A 375 12.78 -14.92 -5.48
CA PHE A 375 13.19 -13.51 -5.58
C PHE A 375 13.48 -13.02 -7.02
N LYS A 376 12.54 -13.17 -7.94
CA LYS A 376 12.68 -12.73 -9.34
C LYS A 376 12.48 -11.23 -9.53
N GLY A 377 12.10 -10.49 -8.49
CA GLY A 377 11.79 -9.06 -8.59
C GLY A 377 10.37 -8.76 -9.09
N LYS A 378 9.50 -9.78 -9.16
CA LYS A 378 8.07 -9.54 -9.34
C LYS A 378 7.52 -8.84 -8.09
N ARG A 379 6.43 -8.09 -8.27
CA ARG A 379 5.76 -7.36 -7.18
C ARG A 379 4.89 -8.33 -6.39
N GLU A 380 5.48 -8.98 -5.40
CA GLU A 380 4.86 -10.08 -4.64
C GLU A 380 5.04 -9.89 -3.13
N LEU A 381 4.20 -10.57 -2.35
CA LEU A 381 4.29 -10.69 -0.89
C LEU A 381 4.98 -12.01 -0.48
N LEU A 382 4.82 -13.07 -1.28
CA LEU A 382 5.51 -14.36 -1.09
C LEU A 382 6.39 -14.73 -2.29
N THR A 383 7.41 -15.52 -2.02
CA THR A 383 8.28 -16.17 -3.00
C THR A 383 8.34 -17.69 -2.76
N ALA A 384 9.18 -18.42 -3.50
CA ALA A 384 9.29 -19.87 -3.41
C ALA A 384 9.31 -20.43 -1.97
N GLY A 385 8.73 -21.61 -1.80
CA GLY A 385 8.56 -22.24 -0.48
C GLY A 385 7.57 -21.51 0.44
N ASN A 386 6.74 -20.62 -0.11
CA ASN A 386 5.88 -19.69 0.64
C ASN A 386 6.64 -18.75 1.59
N THR A 387 7.89 -18.45 1.26
CA THR A 387 8.73 -17.54 2.03
C THR A 387 8.21 -16.11 1.88
N PRO A 388 7.94 -15.35 2.97
CA PRO A 388 7.56 -13.95 2.83
C PRO A 388 8.72 -13.13 2.29
N LYS A 389 8.44 -12.26 1.32
CA LYS A 389 9.38 -11.23 0.89
C LYS A 389 9.47 -10.15 1.99
N PRO A 390 10.55 -9.36 2.06
CA PRO A 390 10.70 -8.34 3.08
C PRO A 390 9.53 -7.36 3.19
N ILE A 391 8.86 -7.02 2.08
CA ILE A 391 7.64 -6.21 2.12
C ILE A 391 6.53 -6.81 3.00
N GLN A 392 6.33 -8.13 2.94
CA GLN A 392 5.36 -8.84 3.79
C GLN A 392 5.81 -8.84 5.25
N THR A 393 7.10 -9.04 5.52
CA THR A 393 7.68 -8.84 6.86
C THR A 393 7.41 -7.41 7.37
N GLY A 394 7.50 -6.40 6.50
CA GLY A 394 7.15 -5.02 6.80
C GLY A 394 5.69 -4.87 7.25
N PHE A 395 4.74 -5.43 6.51
CA PHE A 395 3.32 -5.41 6.91
C PHE A 395 3.08 -6.07 8.27
N GLU A 396 3.75 -7.18 8.55
CA GLU A 396 3.65 -7.91 9.82
C GLU A 396 4.30 -7.16 10.99
N MET A 397 5.38 -6.42 10.73
CA MET A 397 5.98 -5.52 11.71
C MET A 397 5.06 -4.33 12.01
N LEU A 398 4.46 -3.69 11.00
CA LEU A 398 3.48 -2.62 11.20
C LEU A 398 2.24 -3.10 11.97
N ALA A 399 1.84 -4.37 11.82
CA ALA A 399 0.73 -4.94 12.58
C ALA A 399 0.98 -5.02 14.11
N LYS A 400 2.22 -4.79 14.58
CA LYS A 400 2.55 -4.68 16.01
C LYS A 400 2.27 -3.28 16.58
N LEU A 401 2.06 -2.27 15.73
CA LEU A 401 1.70 -0.92 16.18
C LEU A 401 0.38 -0.94 16.97
N GLN A 402 0.19 0.05 17.84
CA GLN A 402 -0.93 0.12 18.76
C GLN A 402 -1.99 1.12 18.30
N PRO A 403 -3.21 1.09 18.87
CA PRO A 403 -4.37 1.85 18.35
C PRO A 403 -4.24 3.38 18.43
N GLU A 404 -3.43 3.94 19.34
CA GLU A 404 -3.25 5.38 19.47
C GLU A 404 -1.88 5.82 18.96
N ARG A 405 -1.83 6.86 18.13
CA ARG A 405 -0.58 7.52 17.72
C ARG A 405 -0.21 8.57 18.75
N ILE A 406 1.04 8.60 19.18
CA ILE A 406 1.54 9.57 20.16
C ILE A 406 2.55 10.53 19.55
N LYS A 407 2.65 11.73 20.14
CA LYS A 407 3.43 12.81 19.56
C LYS A 407 4.91 12.46 19.51
N VAL A 408 5.47 12.50 18.30
CA VAL A 408 6.91 12.46 18.05
C VAL A 408 7.41 13.85 17.65
N VAL A 409 8.46 14.32 18.30
CA VAL A 409 9.19 15.54 17.95
C VAL A 409 10.56 15.15 17.42
N LYS A 410 10.76 15.40 16.12
CA LYS A 410 12.03 15.17 15.42
C LYS A 410 12.82 16.49 15.36
N TYR A 411 13.96 16.55 16.05
CA TYR A 411 14.74 17.80 16.16
C TYR A 411 15.52 18.12 14.88
N LYS A 412 16.00 17.08 14.18
CA LYS A 412 16.75 17.21 12.94
C LYS A 412 15.91 16.71 11.75
N LYS A 413 15.54 17.62 10.85
CA LYS A 413 14.73 17.30 9.66
C LYS A 413 15.58 16.71 8.52
N VAL A 414 16.01 15.46 8.67
CA VAL A 414 16.67 14.67 7.61
C VAL A 414 15.74 13.59 7.06
N SER A 415 15.86 13.24 5.78
CA SER A 415 14.99 12.23 5.12
C SER A 415 15.21 10.82 5.66
N ARG A 416 16.47 10.44 5.87
CA ARG A 416 16.93 9.11 6.33
C ARG A 416 16.29 8.54 7.60
N LEU A 417 16.18 9.33 8.67
CA LEU A 417 15.78 8.83 9.99
C LEU A 417 14.31 9.09 10.26
N GLY A 418 13.53 8.12 10.70
CA GLY A 418 12.13 8.33 11.11
C GLY A 418 11.73 7.48 12.31
N LEU A 419 10.60 7.84 12.90
CA LEU A 419 10.08 7.20 14.10
C LEU A 419 8.55 7.32 14.13
N ILE A 420 7.87 6.19 14.06
CA ILE A 420 6.43 6.06 14.35
C ILE A 420 6.29 5.63 15.81
N ALA A 421 5.46 6.32 16.58
CA ALA A 421 5.19 5.97 17.97
C ALA A 421 3.69 5.76 18.18
N THR A 422 3.35 4.61 18.77
CA THR A 422 1.97 4.26 19.11
C THR A 422 1.86 3.70 20.52
N GLN A 423 0.68 3.75 21.12
CA GLN A 423 0.43 3.17 22.43
C GLN A 423 -0.96 2.54 22.54
N SER A 424 -1.10 1.68 23.54
CA SER A 424 -2.34 1.20 24.14
C SER A 424 -2.24 1.36 25.65
N GLU A 425 -3.25 0.93 26.40
CA GLU A 425 -3.21 0.90 27.87
C GLU A 425 -2.07 0.00 28.41
N GLU A 426 -1.65 -1.01 27.64
CA GLU A 426 -0.69 -2.02 28.10
C GLU A 426 0.77 -1.69 27.73
N LYS A 427 0.99 -1.03 26.60
CA LYS A 427 2.34 -0.89 26.02
C LYS A 427 2.48 0.27 25.06
N ILE A 428 3.71 0.74 24.93
CA ILE A 428 4.15 1.67 23.89
C ILE A 428 4.95 0.88 22.85
N VAL A 429 4.74 1.19 21.57
CA VAL A 429 5.49 0.60 20.45
C VAL A 429 6.09 1.70 19.60
N LEU A 430 7.41 1.67 19.45
CA LEU A 430 8.16 2.55 18.56
C LEU A 430 8.64 1.75 17.35
N LEU A 431 8.44 2.25 16.14
CA LEU A 431 9.11 1.76 14.93
C LEU A 431 10.08 2.84 14.46
N VAL A 432 11.37 2.56 14.57
CA VAL A 432 12.47 3.48 14.21
C VAL A 432 13.13 2.95 12.95
N TYR A 433 13.41 3.80 11.96
CA TYR A 433 14.09 3.39 10.73
C TYR A 433 15.23 4.33 10.36
N ASN A 434 16.25 3.78 9.69
CA ASN A 434 17.38 4.47 9.09
C ASN A 434 17.48 4.08 7.61
N TYR A 435 16.74 4.80 6.76
CA TYR A 435 16.56 4.46 5.36
C TYR A 435 16.49 5.69 4.45
N GLU A 436 17.39 5.73 3.47
CA GLU A 436 17.34 6.66 2.36
C GLU A 436 17.28 5.84 1.06
N GLU A 437 16.36 6.19 0.16
CA GLU A 437 16.14 5.46 -1.08
C GLU A 437 17.38 5.51 -2.00
N SER A 438 18.18 6.58 -1.90
CA SER A 438 19.44 6.73 -2.63
C SER A 438 20.59 5.89 -2.09
N ASP A 439 20.40 5.19 -0.98
CA ASP A 439 21.39 4.21 -0.54
C ASP A 439 21.25 2.95 -1.38
N GLY A 440 22.31 2.59 -2.09
CA GLY A 440 22.42 1.26 -2.68
C GLY A 440 22.38 0.15 -1.62
N GLU A 441 22.14 -1.08 -2.06
CA GLU A 441 22.02 -2.27 -1.21
C GLU A 441 23.26 -2.52 -0.33
N GLN A 442 24.43 -2.00 -0.73
CA GLN A 442 25.73 -2.23 -0.06
C GLN A 442 26.14 -1.12 0.92
N VAL A 443 25.23 -0.20 1.30
CA VAL A 443 25.60 0.87 2.25
C VAL A 443 26.00 0.28 3.61
N THR A 444 27.03 0.86 4.22
CA THR A 444 27.49 0.47 5.56
C THR A 444 27.48 1.65 6.52
N GLY A 445 27.62 1.35 7.81
CA GLY A 445 27.67 2.32 8.89
C GLY A 445 26.41 2.33 9.75
N ASN A 446 26.48 3.10 10.84
CA ASN A 446 25.40 3.24 11.81
C ASN A 446 25.20 4.71 12.14
N ASP A 447 23.98 5.07 12.52
CA ASP A 447 23.67 6.37 13.10
C ASP A 447 23.19 6.16 14.55
N ILE A 448 23.78 6.92 15.47
CA ILE A 448 23.31 6.96 16.85
C ILE A 448 22.10 7.89 16.92
N ILE A 449 20.99 7.35 17.39
CA ILE A 449 19.73 8.06 17.59
C ILE A 449 19.49 8.20 19.09
N ASN A 450 19.32 9.43 19.57
CA ASN A 450 18.94 9.69 20.95
C ASN A 450 17.41 9.72 21.05
N ILE A 451 16.83 8.80 21.80
CA ILE A 451 15.39 8.72 22.03
C ILE A 451 15.10 9.15 23.46
N GLN A 452 14.29 10.18 23.59
CA GLN A 452 13.72 10.62 24.86
C GLN A 452 12.26 10.20 24.94
N LEU A 453 11.87 9.54 26.03
CA LEU A 453 10.48 9.30 26.38
C LEU A 453 10.09 10.26 27.51
N SER A 454 8.89 10.83 27.41
CA SER A 454 8.35 11.75 28.41
C SER A 454 6.85 11.55 28.57
N GLY A 455 6.33 11.84 29.77
CA GLY A 455 4.92 11.61 30.11
C GLY A 455 4.65 10.17 30.59
N LEU A 456 5.69 9.47 31.04
CA LEU A 456 5.60 8.16 31.68
C LEU A 456 5.35 8.30 33.19
N ASN A 457 5.08 7.18 33.87
CA ASN A 457 5.00 7.16 35.33
C ASN A 457 6.36 7.49 35.94
N GLU A 458 6.39 8.19 37.07
CA GLU A 458 7.61 8.58 37.77
C GLU A 458 8.27 7.38 38.46
N LYS A 459 9.62 7.31 38.43
CA LYS A 459 10.41 6.28 39.11
C LYS A 459 9.94 4.85 38.83
N GLN A 460 9.44 4.59 37.63
CA GLN A 460 8.88 3.32 37.20
C GLN A 460 9.90 2.60 36.31
N ASP A 461 10.02 1.29 36.54
CA ASP A 461 10.78 0.38 35.68
C ASP A 461 9.97 -0.04 34.46
N TYR A 462 10.62 -0.04 33.31
CA TYR A 462 10.08 -0.51 32.04
C TYR A 462 10.99 -1.56 31.42
N ARG A 463 10.40 -2.57 30.80
CA ARG A 463 11.09 -3.56 29.96
C ARG A 463 10.92 -3.16 28.49
N VAL A 464 12.02 -3.15 27.75
CA VAL A 464 12.03 -2.95 26.30
C VAL A 464 12.40 -4.26 25.61
N GLU A 465 11.53 -4.74 24.74
CA GLU A 465 11.77 -5.85 23.82
C GLU A 465 12.03 -5.28 22.43
N SER A 466 13.16 -5.64 21.83
CA SER A 466 13.60 -5.13 20.54
C SER A 466 13.46 -6.20 19.46
N ILE A 467 12.93 -5.81 18.31
CA ILE A 467 12.84 -6.63 17.09
C ILE A 467 13.55 -5.87 15.97
N GLN A 468 14.70 -6.36 15.52
CA GLN A 468 15.48 -5.72 14.45
C GLN A 468 15.06 -6.22 13.07
N LEU A 469 15.09 -5.33 12.08
CA LEU A 469 15.00 -5.64 10.66
C LEU A 469 16.24 -5.05 9.98
N ASP A 470 17.24 -5.89 9.71
CA ASP A 470 18.51 -5.50 9.11
C ASP A 470 19.07 -6.59 8.19
N SER A 471 20.36 -6.55 7.86
CA SER A 471 21.01 -7.58 7.03
C SER A 471 21.11 -8.95 7.70
N GLU A 472 20.96 -9.04 9.02
CA GLU A 472 21.17 -10.26 9.81
C GLU A 472 19.87 -10.77 10.47
N ASN A 473 18.86 -9.91 10.59
CA ASN A 473 17.65 -10.17 11.36
C ASN A 473 16.40 -9.90 10.52
N ASN A 474 15.48 -10.87 10.51
CA ASN A 474 14.16 -10.78 9.88
C ASN A 474 14.18 -10.43 8.38
N ASN A 475 15.22 -10.85 7.66
CA ASN A 475 15.45 -10.50 6.26
C ASN A 475 15.66 -11.76 5.41
N THR A 476 14.55 -12.27 4.88
CA THR A 476 14.52 -13.50 4.08
C THR A 476 15.35 -13.40 2.79
N TYR A 477 15.45 -12.22 2.18
CA TYR A 477 16.25 -12.04 0.97
C TYR A 477 17.75 -12.17 1.24
N GLN A 478 18.25 -11.50 2.29
CA GLN A 478 19.66 -11.60 2.66
C GLN A 478 20.02 -13.01 3.14
N THR A 479 19.09 -13.70 3.83
CA THR A 479 19.25 -15.11 4.17
C THR A 479 19.33 -15.99 2.92
N TRP A 480 18.45 -15.81 1.93
CA TRP A 480 18.50 -16.52 0.65
C TRP A 480 19.83 -16.29 -0.10
N LEU A 481 20.33 -15.05 -0.12
CA LEU A 481 21.65 -14.75 -0.68
C LEU A 481 22.76 -15.53 0.05
N SER A 482 22.72 -15.59 1.39
CA SER A 482 23.70 -16.32 2.20
C SER A 482 23.66 -17.84 2.00
N MET A 483 22.52 -18.37 1.56
CA MET A 483 22.35 -19.78 1.19
C MET A 483 22.91 -20.10 -0.21
N GLY A 484 23.53 -19.13 -0.89
CA GLY A 484 24.03 -19.29 -2.26
C GLY A 484 22.97 -19.06 -3.33
N SER A 485 21.87 -18.36 -3.00
CA SER A 485 20.81 -17.99 -3.94
C SER A 485 20.18 -19.18 -4.69
N PRO A 486 19.68 -20.22 -3.97
CA PRO A 486 19.10 -21.39 -4.62
C PRO A 486 17.90 -21.03 -5.51
N ASP A 487 17.72 -21.73 -6.63
CA ASP A 487 16.69 -21.40 -7.63
C ASP A 487 15.28 -21.89 -7.28
N SER A 488 15.14 -22.96 -6.48
CA SER A 488 13.85 -23.61 -6.18
C SER A 488 13.76 -24.08 -4.72
N SER A 489 12.56 -24.04 -4.14
CA SER A 489 12.35 -24.51 -2.77
C SER A 489 12.36 -26.03 -2.62
N ARG A 490 12.06 -26.77 -3.70
CA ARG A 490 11.93 -28.24 -3.67
C ARG A 490 13.22 -28.98 -3.32
N SER A 491 14.37 -28.39 -3.64
CA SER A 491 15.70 -28.96 -3.36
C SER A 491 16.48 -28.19 -2.30
N THR A 492 15.81 -27.30 -1.55
CA THR A 492 16.45 -26.37 -0.61
C THR A 492 15.95 -26.64 0.80
N ASN A 493 16.86 -26.69 1.78
CA ASN A 493 16.45 -26.65 3.20
C ASN A 493 15.91 -25.25 3.52
N LEU A 494 14.61 -25.13 3.79
CA LEU A 494 13.94 -23.86 4.04
C LEU A 494 14.04 -23.37 5.49
N GLU A 495 14.53 -24.18 6.42
CA GLU A 495 14.65 -23.82 7.84
C GLU A 495 15.32 -22.45 8.09
N PRO A 496 16.40 -22.05 7.38
CA PRO A 496 16.97 -20.71 7.56
C PRO A 496 16.01 -19.59 7.14
N LEU A 497 15.25 -19.77 6.07
CA LEU A 497 14.26 -18.79 5.58
C LEU A 497 13.05 -18.71 6.51
N GLU A 498 12.60 -19.85 7.04
CA GLU A 498 11.52 -19.91 8.04
C GLU A 498 11.92 -19.16 9.32
N LYS A 499 13.16 -19.34 9.79
CA LYS A 499 13.72 -18.59 10.91
C LYS A 499 13.85 -17.10 10.61
N ALA A 500 14.24 -16.72 9.38
CA ALA A 500 14.29 -15.32 8.98
C ALA A 500 12.89 -14.67 8.83
N ALA A 501 11.82 -15.46 8.87
CA ALA A 501 10.44 -15.02 8.69
C ALA A 501 9.60 -14.98 10.00
N SER A 502 10.21 -15.24 11.17
CA SER A 502 9.50 -15.38 12.45
C SER A 502 9.23 -14.07 13.20
N ILE A 503 9.96 -12.97 12.92
CA ILE A 503 9.84 -11.66 13.59
C ILE A 503 10.03 -11.79 15.12
N ASP A 504 11.14 -12.42 15.49
CA ASP A 504 11.50 -12.69 16.88
C ASP A 504 12.12 -11.48 17.59
N VAL A 505 12.00 -11.47 18.92
CA VAL A 505 12.72 -10.51 19.78
C VAL A 505 14.21 -10.84 19.70
N THR A 506 15.02 -9.87 19.26
CA THR A 506 16.46 -10.02 19.11
C THR A 506 17.22 -9.61 20.37
N GLU A 507 16.73 -8.59 21.07
CA GLU A 507 17.40 -7.99 22.22
C GLU A 507 16.37 -7.47 23.23
N SER A 508 16.82 -7.23 24.46
CA SER A 508 15.98 -6.60 25.46
C SER A 508 16.81 -5.89 26.54
N PHE A 509 16.28 -4.79 27.05
CA PHE A 509 16.94 -3.96 28.06
C PHE A 509 15.90 -3.26 28.93
N ASP A 510 16.36 -2.66 30.02
CA ASP A 510 15.49 -2.00 30.99
C ASP A 510 15.68 -0.48 30.94
N LEU A 511 14.59 0.24 31.20
CA LEU A 511 14.58 1.68 31.34
C LEU A 511 13.98 2.06 32.70
N ILE A 512 14.52 3.10 33.31
CA ILE A 512 13.99 3.68 34.54
C ILE A 512 13.67 5.13 34.26
N THR A 513 12.49 5.58 34.67
CA THR A 513 12.09 6.98 34.59
C THR A 513 12.60 7.77 35.79
N ASN A 514 12.92 9.04 35.58
CA ASN A 514 13.26 9.96 36.65
C ASN A 514 12.01 10.46 37.40
N GLU A 515 12.20 11.39 38.34
CA GLU A 515 11.15 12.08 39.11
C GLU A 515 10.21 12.97 38.27
N HIS A 516 10.39 13.02 36.96
CA HIS A 516 9.54 13.77 36.03
C HIS A 516 8.91 12.86 34.98
N GLY A 517 8.95 11.54 35.16
CA GLY A 517 8.39 10.59 34.19
C GLY A 517 9.12 10.61 32.85
N LYS A 518 10.44 10.86 32.86
CA LYS A 518 11.28 10.93 31.66
C LYS A 518 12.41 9.91 31.72
N THR A 519 12.74 9.35 30.56
CA THR A 519 13.94 8.51 30.38
C THR A 519 14.56 8.76 29.02
N ASN A 520 15.85 8.49 28.86
CA ASN A 520 16.58 8.67 27.61
C ASN A 520 17.45 7.45 27.35
N PHE A 521 17.55 7.04 26.09
CA PHE A 521 18.47 6.01 25.68
C PHE A 521 19.01 6.28 24.27
N LYS A 522 20.14 5.65 23.96
CA LYS A 522 20.77 5.71 22.65
C LYS A 522 20.45 4.43 21.89
N LEU A 523 20.00 4.59 20.66
CA LEU A 523 19.80 3.49 19.73
C LEU A 523 20.87 3.60 18.63
N ASN A 524 21.72 2.59 18.52
CA ASN A 524 22.70 2.51 17.44
C ASN A 524 22.06 1.76 16.26
N LEU A 525 21.57 2.48 15.25
CA LEU A 525 20.79 1.88 14.16
C LEU A 525 21.64 1.82 12.88
N LYS A 526 21.87 0.60 12.37
CA LYS A 526 22.51 0.34 11.07
C LYS A 526 21.82 1.16 9.97
N ARG A 527 22.57 1.63 8.98
CA ARG A 527 21.95 2.16 7.76
C ARG A 527 21.22 1.03 7.03
N ARG A 528 20.12 1.37 6.34
CA ARG A 528 19.20 0.41 5.71
C ARG A 528 18.68 -0.63 6.70
N SER A 529 18.20 -0.17 7.84
CA SER A 529 17.54 -1.01 8.83
C SER A 529 16.38 -0.31 9.53
N ALA A 530 15.60 -1.09 10.25
CA ALA A 530 14.59 -0.63 11.16
C ALA A 530 14.58 -1.46 12.44
N GLN A 531 13.93 -0.95 13.47
CA GLN A 531 13.81 -1.61 14.75
C GLN A 531 12.46 -1.27 15.39
N ILE A 532 11.74 -2.30 15.83
CA ILE A 532 10.58 -2.16 16.71
C ILE A 532 11.06 -2.26 18.15
N LEU A 533 10.62 -1.32 18.98
CA LEU A 533 10.81 -1.32 20.42
C LEU A 533 9.44 -1.42 21.09
N VAL A 534 9.18 -2.54 21.76
CA VAL A 534 7.96 -2.76 22.57
C VAL A 534 8.31 -2.45 24.02
N ILE A 535 7.68 -1.44 24.59
CA ILE A 535 7.98 -0.92 25.93
C ILE A 535 6.78 -1.20 26.84
N LYS A 536 7.00 -1.95 27.92
CA LYS A 536 6.00 -2.35 28.91
C LYS A 536 6.46 -1.96 30.31
N SER A 537 5.55 -1.53 31.18
CA SER A 537 5.88 -1.39 32.60
C SER A 537 6.19 -2.76 33.20
N LYS A 538 7.18 -2.81 34.11
CA LYS A 538 7.46 -4.01 34.90
C LYS A 538 6.52 -4.17 36.09
#